data_AF-B7FJH6-F1
#
_entry.id   AF-B7FJH6-F1
#
_cell.length_a   1.000
_cell.length_b   1.000
_cell.length_c   1.000
_cell.angle_alpha   90.00
_cell.angle_beta   90.00
_cell.angle_gamma   90.00
#
_symmetry.space_group_name_H-M   'P 1'
#
loop_
_entity.id
_entity.type
_entity.pdbx_description
1 polymer ?
#
loop_
_entity_poly.entity_id
_entity_poly.type
_entity_poly.pdbx_seq_one_letter_code
_entity_poly.pdbx_strand_id
1 'polypeptide(L)'
;MAPSMSTITLITIYTFSLLFSITSSATSTAEQPSRPFKKIYAFGDSFTDTGNTHNAEGPSGFGHVSNSPYGTTFFNHSTNRYSDGRLVIDFVTESLSLPYLPPYRHIKRSNDTFGVNFAVAGSTAINHEFFVRNNLSLDITPQSIQTQILWFNKYLESQGCQGVDSKCKDFDETLFWFGEIGVNDYAYTLGSTVSEDTIRKLAMSSVSGALQSLLEKGAKYLVVQVITNRCLH
;
A
#
# COMPACT_ATOMS: atom_id res chain seq x y z
N MET A 1 52.40 58.94 13.58
CA MET A 1 52.01 59.14 12.16
C MET A 1 50.58 58.62 12.01
N ALA A 2 49.65 59.48 11.61
CA ALA A 2 48.27 59.07 11.37
C ALA A 2 48.19 58.24 10.08
N PRO A 3 47.42 57.13 10.05
CA PRO A 3 47.25 56.35 8.84
C PRO A 3 46.57 57.18 7.74
N SER A 4 47.01 57.01 6.50
CA SER A 4 46.43 57.72 5.35
C SER A 4 44.98 57.27 5.12
N MET A 5 44.13 58.14 4.55
CA MET A 5 42.75 57.78 4.19
C MET A 5 42.67 56.48 3.38
N SER A 6 43.61 56.27 2.45
CA SER A 6 43.67 55.06 1.62
C SER A 6 43.86 53.79 2.46
N THR A 7 44.65 53.87 3.54
CA THR A 7 44.88 52.75 4.46
C THR A 7 43.62 52.40 5.23
N ILE A 8 42.82 53.40 5.62
CA ILE A 8 41.55 53.20 6.34
C ILE A 8 40.49 52.58 5.41
N THR A 9 40.43 53.00 4.15
CA THR A 9 39.50 52.44 3.14
C THR A 9 39.83 50.98 2.81
N LEU A 10 41.12 50.63 2.72
CA LEU A 10 41.55 49.24 2.49
C LEU A 10 41.20 48.32 3.67
N ILE A 11 41.41 48.78 4.90
CA ILE A 11 41.07 48.01 6.11
C ILE A 11 39.55 47.79 6.19
N THR A 12 38.75 48.82 5.93
CA THR A 12 37.28 48.70 5.97
C THR A 12 36.75 47.71 4.92
N ILE A 13 37.25 47.76 3.68
CA ILE A 13 36.89 46.79 2.62
C ILE A 13 37.28 45.36 3.01
N TYR A 14 38.47 45.17 3.59
CA TYR A 14 38.95 43.85 4.01
C TYR A 14 38.10 43.28 5.16
N THR A 15 37.75 44.11 6.15
CA THR A 15 36.88 43.70 7.26
C THR A 15 35.47 43.36 6.81
N PHE A 16 34.90 44.11 5.86
CA PHE A 16 33.57 43.83 5.31
C PHE A 16 33.55 42.53 4.50
N SER A 17 34.62 42.24 3.75
CA SER A 17 34.79 40.99 2.98
C SER A 17 34.95 39.76 3.89
N LEU A 18 35.65 39.92 5.02
CA LEU A 18 35.76 38.87 6.05
C LEU A 18 34.42 38.59 6.71
N LEU A 19 33.65 39.62 7.06
CA LEU A 19 32.32 39.49 7.67
C LEU A 19 31.30 38.82 6.73
N PHE A 20 31.39 39.08 5.41
CA PHE A 20 30.54 38.43 4.42
C PHE A 20 30.92 36.95 4.17
N SER A 21 32.19 36.59 4.36
CA SER A 21 32.66 35.20 4.23
C SER A 21 32.28 34.33 5.44
N ILE A 22 32.02 34.91 6.61
CA ILE A 22 31.65 34.18 7.83
C ILE A 22 30.14 33.85 7.88
N THR A 23 29.31 34.49 7.04
CA THR A 23 27.85 34.27 7.02
C THR A 23 27.37 33.17 6.06
N SER A 24 28.26 32.51 5.32
CA SER A 24 27.91 31.40 4.43
C SER A 24 28.58 30.10 4.87
N SER A 25 27.96 29.39 5.82
CA SER A 25 28.02 27.91 5.97
C SER A 25 27.25 27.46 7.21
N ALA A 26 25.93 27.65 7.19
CA ALA A 26 25.04 26.84 8.01
C ALA A 26 24.08 26.13 7.06
N THR A 27 24.62 25.18 6.29
CA THR A 27 23.79 24.20 5.60
C THR A 27 23.21 23.31 6.69
N SER A 28 22.02 23.64 7.18
CA SER A 28 21.24 22.70 7.97
C SER A 28 20.91 21.53 7.04
N THR A 29 21.72 20.48 7.06
CA THR A 29 21.29 19.17 6.58
C THR A 29 20.13 18.80 7.49
N ALA A 30 18.90 19.05 7.05
CA ALA A 30 17.73 18.48 7.69
C ALA A 30 17.97 16.96 7.66
N GLU A 31 18.26 16.37 8.81
CA GLU A 31 18.34 14.93 8.97
C GLU A 31 17.00 14.39 8.49
N GLN A 32 17.01 13.69 7.34
CA GLN A 32 15.82 12.98 6.89
C GLN A 32 15.44 12.04 8.03
N PRO A 33 14.19 12.11 8.54
CA PRO A 33 13.77 11.21 9.60
C PRO A 33 14.08 9.78 9.17
N SER A 34 14.73 9.02 10.05
CA SER A 34 15.06 7.63 9.76
C SER A 34 13.75 6.88 9.51
N ARG A 35 13.56 6.42 8.27
CA ARG A 35 12.37 5.64 7.92
C ARG A 35 12.67 4.18 8.27
N PRO A 36 11.95 3.56 9.21
CA PRO A 36 12.18 2.15 9.53
C PRO A 36 11.82 1.23 8.35
N PHE A 37 10.98 1.73 7.42
CA PHE A 37 10.64 1.05 6.18
C PHE A 37 10.80 2.00 4.99
N LYS A 38 11.32 1.49 3.88
CA LYS A 38 11.40 2.18 2.58
C LYS A 38 10.26 1.83 1.65
N LYS A 39 9.61 0.68 1.86
CA LYS A 39 8.55 0.17 0.99
C LYS A 39 7.40 -0.45 1.77
N ILE A 40 6.19 -0.35 1.23
CA ILE A 40 5.04 -1.12 1.68
C ILE A 40 4.39 -1.86 0.52
N TYR A 41 4.19 -3.16 0.65
CA TYR A 41 3.31 -3.92 -0.26
C TYR A 41 2.04 -4.30 0.48
N ALA A 42 0.89 -3.90 -0.06
CA ALA A 42 -0.40 -4.09 0.57
C ALA A 42 -1.29 -5.09 -0.19
N PHE A 43 -2.02 -5.91 0.55
CA PHE A 43 -2.95 -6.93 0.07
C PHE A 43 -4.23 -6.86 0.91
N GLY A 44 -5.33 -7.44 0.43
CA GLY A 44 -6.59 -7.51 1.17
C GLY A 44 -7.79 -7.10 0.31
N ASP A 45 -8.83 -6.60 0.96
CA ASP A 45 -10.10 -6.28 0.32
C ASP A 45 -10.36 -4.75 0.26
N SER A 46 -11.64 -4.35 0.32
CA SER A 46 -12.13 -2.98 0.34
C SER A 46 -11.54 -2.10 1.45
N PHE A 47 -11.17 -2.67 2.60
CA PHE A 47 -10.56 -1.91 3.71
C PHE A 47 -9.15 -1.42 3.39
N THR A 48 -8.51 -2.02 2.39
CA THR A 48 -7.13 -1.69 1.98
C THR A 48 -7.06 -1.15 0.55
N ASP A 49 -8.03 -1.43 -0.32
CA ASP A 49 -8.01 -1.04 -1.73
C ASP A 49 -7.94 0.48 -1.99
N THR A 50 -6.81 0.95 -2.52
CA THR A 50 -6.57 2.37 -2.88
C THR A 50 -7.02 2.76 -4.28
N GLY A 51 -7.79 1.90 -4.97
CA GLY A 51 -8.44 2.20 -6.24
C GLY A 51 -8.17 1.19 -7.38
N ASN A 52 -7.89 -0.08 -7.06
CA ASN A 52 -7.87 -1.17 -8.04
C ASN A 52 -9.27 -1.51 -8.55
N THR A 53 -10.31 -1.36 -7.71
CA THR A 53 -11.70 -1.54 -8.12
C THR A 53 -12.23 -0.31 -8.85
N HIS A 54 -12.92 -0.52 -9.97
CA HIS A 54 -13.67 0.52 -10.69
C HIS A 54 -15.17 0.30 -10.58
N ASN A 55 -15.93 1.32 -10.98
CA ASN A 55 -17.36 1.17 -11.25
C ASN A 55 -17.62 -0.06 -12.14
N ALA A 56 -18.66 -0.83 -11.79
CA ALA A 56 -19.10 -2.06 -12.46
C ALA A 56 -18.31 -3.36 -12.19
N GLU A 57 -17.34 -3.38 -11.25
CA GLU A 57 -16.55 -4.59 -10.93
C GLU A 57 -16.86 -5.23 -9.56
N GLY A 58 -17.77 -4.63 -8.78
CA GLY A 58 -18.24 -5.17 -7.49
C GLY A 58 -19.73 -5.53 -7.54
N PRO A 59 -20.27 -6.19 -6.49
CA PRO A 59 -21.70 -6.48 -6.40
C PRO A 59 -22.51 -5.20 -6.59
N SER A 60 -23.69 -5.29 -7.19
CA SER A 60 -24.55 -4.12 -7.48
C SER A 60 -24.77 -3.18 -6.27
N GLY A 61 -24.72 -3.70 -5.04
CA GLY A 61 -24.77 -2.92 -3.79
C GLY A 61 -23.52 -2.09 -3.44
N PHE A 62 -22.40 -2.34 -4.11
CA PHE A 62 -21.10 -1.65 -3.94
C PHE A 62 -20.71 -0.84 -5.19
N GLY A 63 -21.53 -0.87 -6.23
CA GLY A 63 -21.21 -0.39 -7.57
C GLY A 63 -21.29 1.13 -7.78
N HIS A 64 -20.71 1.96 -6.92
CA HIS A 64 -20.62 3.42 -7.17
C HIS A 64 -19.35 4.05 -6.57
N VAL A 65 -18.25 3.30 -6.46
CA VAL A 65 -17.04 3.78 -5.80
C VAL A 65 -16.44 5.03 -6.46
N SER A 66 -16.70 5.27 -7.76
CA SER A 66 -16.27 6.50 -8.44
C SER A 66 -17.19 7.70 -8.22
N ASN A 67 -18.30 7.56 -7.47
CA ASN A 67 -19.26 8.62 -7.20
C ASN A 67 -19.13 9.19 -5.78
N SER A 68 -19.88 10.25 -5.46
CA SER A 68 -20.05 10.70 -4.08
C SER A 68 -20.70 9.59 -3.22
N PRO A 69 -20.30 9.37 -1.95
CA PRO A 69 -19.46 10.24 -1.11
C PRO A 69 -17.95 9.92 -1.12
N TYR A 70 -17.48 9.00 -1.96
CA TYR A 70 -16.11 8.50 -1.89
C TYR A 70 -15.07 9.62 -2.15
N GLY A 71 -14.08 9.72 -1.27
CA GLY A 71 -13.00 10.72 -1.31
C GLY A 71 -13.37 12.18 -0.94
N THR A 72 -14.63 12.48 -0.63
CA THR A 72 -15.12 13.84 -0.31
C THR A 72 -14.50 14.52 0.92
N THR A 73 -14.07 13.79 1.95
CA THR A 73 -13.56 14.37 3.21
C THR A 73 -12.07 14.69 3.20
N PHE A 74 -11.31 14.14 2.24
CA PHE A 74 -9.85 14.31 2.20
C PHE A 74 -9.30 14.61 0.80
N PHE A 75 -9.69 13.82 -0.20
CA PHE A 75 -9.17 13.97 -1.56
C PHE A 75 -9.95 15.03 -2.35
N ASN A 76 -11.19 15.36 -1.95
CA ASN A 76 -12.12 16.26 -2.65
C ASN A 76 -12.54 15.79 -4.05
N HIS A 77 -12.26 14.53 -4.39
CA HIS A 77 -12.75 13.84 -5.57
C HIS A 77 -12.77 12.33 -5.28
N SER A 78 -13.53 11.55 -6.05
CA SER A 78 -13.46 10.10 -5.88
C SER A 78 -12.11 9.57 -6.31
N THR A 79 -11.59 8.66 -5.47
CA THR A 79 -10.35 7.92 -5.71
C THR A 79 -10.60 6.42 -5.85
N ASN A 80 -11.86 5.99 -6.00
CA ASN A 80 -12.26 4.57 -5.97
C ASN A 80 -11.89 3.82 -4.66
N ARG A 81 -11.68 4.54 -3.56
CA ARG A 81 -11.55 3.94 -2.22
C ARG A 81 -12.95 3.72 -1.65
N TYR A 82 -13.18 2.64 -0.92
CA TYR A 82 -14.42 2.41 -0.17
C TYR A 82 -14.45 3.22 1.14
N SER A 83 -14.10 4.50 1.06
CA SER A 83 -14.08 5.48 2.14
C SER A 83 -14.42 6.86 1.57
N ASP A 84 -15.03 7.71 2.38
CA ASP A 84 -15.20 9.12 2.04
C ASP A 84 -13.87 9.89 2.06
N GLY A 85 -12.77 9.27 2.49
CA GLY A 85 -11.45 9.86 2.50
C GLY A 85 -10.36 8.80 2.51
N ARG A 86 -9.50 8.87 3.53
CA ARG A 86 -8.34 7.97 3.70
C ARG A 86 -8.75 6.60 4.22
N LEU A 87 -7.94 5.59 3.92
CA LEU A 87 -7.99 4.24 4.51
C LEU A 87 -6.93 4.12 5.62
N VAL A 88 -7.03 3.07 6.46
CA VAL A 88 -6.03 2.79 7.51
C VAL A 88 -4.61 2.74 6.95
N ILE A 89 -4.44 2.15 5.76
CA ILE A 89 -3.13 2.07 5.09
C ILE A 89 -2.56 3.44 4.73
N ASP A 90 -3.39 4.45 4.43
CA ASP A 90 -2.94 5.82 4.14
C ASP A 90 -2.34 6.45 5.42
N PHE A 91 -2.97 6.27 6.59
CA PHE A 91 -2.42 6.73 7.87
C PHE A 91 -1.12 6.00 8.25
N VAL A 92 -0.99 4.72 7.89
CA VAL A 92 0.26 3.96 8.08
C VAL A 92 1.38 4.54 7.22
N THR A 93 1.11 4.82 5.93
CA THR A 93 2.12 5.45 5.05
C THR A 93 2.56 6.81 5.57
N GLU A 94 1.63 7.65 6.04
CA GLU A 94 1.95 8.96 6.64
C GLU A 94 2.83 8.82 7.89
N SER A 95 2.47 7.91 8.79
CA SER A 95 3.21 7.65 10.03
C SER A 95 4.64 7.17 9.76
N LEU A 96 4.85 6.51 8.61
CA LEU A 96 6.15 6.02 8.15
C LEU A 96 6.88 7.00 7.22
N SER A 97 6.32 8.20 7.00
CA SER A 97 6.85 9.20 6.05
C SER A 97 7.04 8.65 4.63
N LEU A 98 6.08 7.84 4.18
CA LEU A 98 6.00 7.26 2.83
C LEU A 98 4.80 7.87 2.07
N PRO A 99 4.88 7.97 0.72
CA PRO A 99 3.73 8.38 -0.07
C PRO A 99 2.61 7.34 -0.02
N TYR A 100 1.38 7.76 -0.34
CA TYR A 100 0.25 6.85 -0.49
C TYR A 100 0.51 5.80 -1.57
N LEU A 101 0.04 4.58 -1.31
CA LEU A 101 0.31 3.45 -2.18
C LEU A 101 -0.53 3.53 -3.47
N PRO A 102 0.10 3.49 -4.65
CA PRO A 102 -0.64 3.42 -5.89
C PRO A 102 -1.30 2.04 -6.04
N PRO A 103 -2.54 1.98 -6.57
CA PRO A 103 -3.18 0.72 -6.90
C PRO A 103 -2.46 0.03 -8.07
N TYR A 104 -2.25 -1.29 -7.95
CA TYR A 104 -1.54 -2.12 -8.93
C TYR A 104 -1.97 -1.90 -10.38
N ARG A 105 -3.28 -1.80 -10.62
CA ARG A 105 -3.85 -1.63 -11.96
C ARG A 105 -3.54 -0.28 -12.62
N HIS A 106 -3.04 0.70 -11.86
CA HIS A 106 -2.69 2.03 -12.36
C HIS A 106 -1.21 2.38 -12.23
N ILE A 107 -0.37 1.40 -11.91
CA ILE A 107 1.08 1.60 -11.84
C ILE A 107 1.61 2.05 -13.20
N LYS A 108 2.40 3.14 -13.18
CA LYS A 108 3.25 3.53 -14.30
C LYS A 108 4.65 3.01 -14.02
N ARG A 109 5.18 2.18 -14.92
CA ARG A 109 6.44 1.41 -14.79
C ARG A 109 7.69 2.17 -14.28
N SER A 110 7.71 3.51 -14.23
CA SER A 110 8.91 4.30 -13.99
C SER A 110 9.04 4.97 -12.62
N ASN A 111 8.01 5.01 -11.76
CA ASN A 111 8.00 5.96 -10.63
C ASN A 111 7.76 5.36 -9.22
N ASP A 112 7.43 4.08 -9.08
CA ASP A 112 6.91 3.56 -7.81
C ASP A 112 8.00 2.86 -6.98
N THR A 113 8.88 3.67 -6.38
CA THR A 113 9.99 3.19 -5.53
C THR A 113 9.57 2.85 -4.10
N PHE A 114 8.35 3.23 -3.69
CA PHE A 114 7.88 3.17 -2.30
C PHE A 114 6.87 2.05 -2.01
N GLY A 115 6.53 1.25 -3.02
CA GLY A 115 5.62 0.11 -2.87
C GLY A 115 4.32 0.25 -3.66
N VAL A 116 3.44 -0.74 -3.48
CA VAL A 116 2.26 -0.98 -4.32
C VAL A 116 1.13 -1.57 -3.49
N ASN A 117 -0.10 -1.21 -3.83
CA ASN A 117 -1.29 -1.84 -3.29
C ASN A 117 -1.95 -2.81 -4.28
N PHE A 118 -2.03 -4.08 -3.90
CA PHE A 118 -2.65 -5.16 -4.67
C PHE A 118 -4.06 -5.52 -4.18
N ALA A 119 -4.54 -4.91 -3.09
CA ALA A 119 -5.88 -5.15 -2.55
C ALA A 119 -6.97 -4.76 -3.56
N VAL A 120 -8.08 -5.49 -3.56
CA VAL A 120 -9.23 -5.25 -4.44
C VAL A 120 -10.50 -5.38 -3.64
N ALA A 121 -11.35 -4.36 -3.68
CA ALA A 121 -12.62 -4.40 -2.98
C ALA A 121 -13.49 -5.59 -3.41
N GLY A 122 -14.11 -6.27 -2.43
CA GLY A 122 -14.89 -7.48 -2.67
C GLY A 122 -14.05 -8.75 -2.86
N SER A 123 -12.72 -8.67 -2.80
CA SER A 123 -11.86 -9.85 -2.91
C SER A 123 -12.11 -10.88 -1.81
N THR A 124 -11.96 -12.14 -2.20
CA THR A 124 -12.14 -13.31 -1.33
C THR A 124 -10.79 -13.93 -0.95
N ALA A 125 -10.76 -14.62 0.18
CA ALA A 125 -9.65 -15.51 0.50
C ALA A 125 -9.66 -16.74 -0.42
N ILE A 126 -10.84 -17.28 -0.72
CA ILE A 126 -11.04 -18.46 -1.56
C ILE A 126 -11.00 -18.06 -3.03
N ASN A 127 -10.47 -18.92 -3.91
CA ASN A 127 -10.44 -18.65 -5.34
C ASN A 127 -11.85 -18.59 -5.95
N HIS A 128 -12.04 -17.66 -6.90
CA HIS A 128 -13.34 -17.42 -7.54
C HIS A 128 -13.97 -18.68 -8.17
N GLU A 129 -13.14 -19.60 -8.67
CA GLU A 129 -13.61 -20.88 -9.22
C GLU A 129 -14.47 -21.69 -8.25
N PHE A 130 -14.23 -21.60 -6.95
CA PHE A 130 -15.08 -22.22 -5.93
C PHE A 130 -16.52 -21.71 -6.02
N PHE A 131 -16.70 -20.39 -6.09
CA PHE A 131 -18.02 -19.76 -6.16
C PHE A 131 -18.72 -20.11 -7.48
N VAL A 132 -17.99 -20.13 -8.60
CA VAL A 132 -18.52 -20.57 -9.91
C VAL A 132 -19.06 -22.01 -9.82
N ARG A 133 -18.27 -22.95 -9.27
CA ARG A 133 -18.67 -24.37 -9.15
C ARG A 133 -19.85 -24.60 -8.22
N ASN A 134 -20.13 -23.68 -7.31
CA ASN A 134 -21.26 -23.75 -6.38
C ASN A 134 -22.45 -22.88 -6.82
N ASN A 135 -22.46 -22.36 -8.05
CA ASN A 135 -23.49 -21.46 -8.58
C ASN A 135 -23.67 -20.17 -7.75
N LEU A 136 -22.57 -19.66 -7.18
CA LEU A 136 -22.55 -18.44 -6.36
C LEU A 136 -21.92 -17.24 -7.09
N SER A 137 -21.43 -17.38 -8.33
CA SER A 137 -20.59 -16.36 -8.98
C SER A 137 -21.29 -15.06 -9.43
N LEU A 138 -22.60 -14.93 -9.25
CA LEU A 138 -23.33 -13.74 -9.68
C LEU A 138 -22.92 -12.53 -8.81
N ASP A 139 -22.59 -11.41 -9.46
CA ASP A 139 -22.22 -10.16 -8.78
C ASP A 139 -21.01 -10.27 -7.83
N ILE A 140 -20.11 -11.25 -8.03
CA ILE A 140 -18.90 -11.43 -7.21
C ILE A 140 -17.67 -10.81 -7.89
N THR A 141 -16.84 -10.12 -7.12
CA THR A 141 -15.49 -9.72 -7.54
C THR A 141 -14.61 -10.96 -7.77
N PRO A 142 -14.08 -11.18 -9.00
CA PRO A 142 -13.37 -12.43 -9.32
C PRO A 142 -11.95 -12.51 -8.76
N GLN A 143 -11.42 -11.41 -8.21
CA GLN A 143 -10.08 -11.39 -7.61
C GLN A 143 -10.11 -12.04 -6.22
N SER A 144 -9.20 -12.98 -5.99
CA SER A 144 -8.91 -13.54 -4.67
C SER A 144 -7.55 -13.08 -4.14
N ILE A 145 -7.24 -13.39 -2.88
CA ILE A 145 -5.89 -13.18 -2.33
C ILE A 145 -4.80 -13.83 -3.19
N GLN A 146 -5.07 -15.01 -3.76
CA GLN A 146 -4.13 -15.66 -4.67
C GLN A 146 -3.91 -14.86 -5.95
N THR A 147 -4.94 -14.17 -6.45
CA THR A 147 -4.81 -13.25 -7.60
C THR A 147 -3.87 -12.09 -7.26
N GLN A 148 -3.97 -11.54 -6.05
CA GLN A 148 -3.12 -10.44 -5.58
C GLN A 148 -1.66 -10.90 -5.41
N ILE A 149 -1.43 -12.12 -4.90
CA ILE A 149 -0.08 -12.73 -4.86
C ILE A 149 0.49 -12.92 -6.27
N LEU A 150 -0.32 -13.33 -7.24
CA LEU A 150 0.11 -13.42 -8.65
C LEU A 150 0.48 -12.05 -9.22
N TRP A 151 -0.29 -11.00 -8.92
CA TRP A 151 0.03 -9.64 -9.32
C TRP A 151 1.32 -9.13 -8.69
N PHE A 152 1.55 -9.43 -7.42
CA PHE A 152 2.80 -9.12 -6.73
C PHE A 152 4.00 -9.80 -7.39
N ASN A 153 3.89 -11.09 -7.72
CA ASN A 153 4.95 -11.80 -8.43
C ASN A 153 5.25 -11.17 -9.79
N LYS A 154 4.20 -10.89 -10.58
CA LYS A 154 4.34 -10.19 -11.87
C LYS A 154 4.95 -8.80 -11.72
N TYR A 155 4.60 -8.08 -10.66
CA TYR A 155 5.18 -6.79 -10.35
C TYR A 155 6.68 -6.92 -10.10
N LEU A 156 7.11 -7.83 -9.21
CA LEU A 156 8.52 -8.08 -8.95
C LEU A 156 9.28 -8.48 -10.23
N GLU A 157 8.72 -9.38 -11.04
CA GLU A 157 9.32 -9.74 -12.34
C GLU A 157 9.53 -8.52 -13.23
N SER A 158 8.55 -7.61 -13.29
CA SER A 158 8.65 -6.38 -14.06
C SER A 158 9.69 -5.40 -13.54
N GLN A 159 10.07 -5.51 -12.26
CA GLN A 159 11.14 -4.74 -11.62
C GLN A 159 12.52 -5.39 -11.81
N GLY A 160 12.63 -6.43 -12.64
CA GLY A 160 13.89 -7.14 -12.89
C GLY A 160 14.25 -8.16 -11.79
N CYS A 161 13.30 -8.53 -10.95
CA CYS A 161 13.50 -9.42 -9.81
C CYS A 161 13.37 -10.91 -10.18
N GLN A 162 14.01 -11.31 -11.28
CA GLN A 162 14.01 -12.71 -11.75
C GLN A 162 15.28 -13.45 -11.29
N GLY A 163 15.12 -14.72 -10.90
CA GLY A 163 16.24 -15.63 -10.60
C GLY A 163 16.73 -15.66 -9.14
N VAL A 164 17.66 -16.59 -8.87
CA VAL A 164 18.16 -16.91 -7.52
C VAL A 164 18.97 -15.74 -6.92
N ASP A 165 19.73 -15.03 -7.75
CA ASP A 165 20.65 -13.94 -7.40
C ASP A 165 20.05 -12.52 -7.55
N SER A 166 18.73 -12.39 -7.68
CA SER A 166 18.11 -11.07 -7.81
C SER A 166 18.24 -10.26 -6.52
N LYS A 167 18.82 -9.04 -6.62
CA LYS A 167 18.92 -8.05 -5.53
C LYS A 167 17.58 -7.58 -4.95
N CYS A 168 16.46 -8.09 -5.47
CA CYS A 168 15.11 -7.77 -5.02
C CYS A 168 14.59 -8.67 -3.90
N LYS A 169 15.35 -9.68 -3.48
CA LYS A 169 14.95 -10.58 -2.38
C LYS A 169 15.28 -10.01 -1.00
N ASP A 170 15.96 -8.87 -0.96
CA ASP A 170 16.20 -8.15 0.26
C ASP A 170 14.99 -7.26 0.59
N PHE A 171 14.13 -7.78 1.48
CA PHE A 171 12.96 -7.09 2.01
C PHE A 171 13.24 -6.49 3.39
N ASP A 172 14.50 -6.21 3.75
CA ASP A 172 14.91 -5.82 5.10
C ASP A 172 14.33 -4.50 5.58
N GLU A 173 13.88 -3.66 4.65
CA GLU A 173 13.20 -2.39 4.92
C GLU A 173 11.82 -2.35 4.25
N THR A 174 11.18 -3.51 4.06
CA THR A 174 9.85 -3.62 3.47
C THR A 174 8.84 -4.11 4.49
N LEU A 175 7.75 -3.35 4.66
CA LEU A 175 6.57 -3.78 5.41
C LEU A 175 5.57 -4.43 4.46
N PHE A 176 5.14 -5.63 4.78
CA PHE A 176 4.01 -6.28 4.12
C PHE A 176 2.75 -6.05 4.93
N TRP A 177 1.79 -5.36 4.33
CA TRP A 177 0.47 -5.13 4.92
C TRP A 177 -0.51 -6.12 4.33
N PHE A 178 -0.87 -7.12 5.13
CA PHE A 178 -1.91 -8.08 4.79
C PHE A 178 -3.20 -7.64 5.44
N GLY A 179 -3.97 -6.83 4.69
CA GLY A 179 -5.26 -6.31 5.11
C GLY A 179 -6.32 -7.39 5.27
N GLU A 180 -7.51 -6.97 5.70
CA GLU A 180 -8.63 -7.88 5.90
C GLU A 180 -8.93 -8.64 4.59
N ILE A 181 -9.17 -9.95 4.76
CA ILE A 181 -9.65 -10.82 3.72
C ILE A 181 -10.40 -11.98 4.38
N GLY A 182 -11.55 -12.36 3.82
CA GLY A 182 -12.37 -13.45 4.34
C GLY A 182 -13.83 -13.07 4.58
N VAL A 183 -14.15 -11.82 4.92
CA VAL A 183 -15.56 -11.42 5.14
C VAL A 183 -16.40 -11.64 3.89
N ASN A 184 -15.84 -11.30 2.72
CA ASN A 184 -16.52 -11.48 1.44
C ASN A 184 -16.85 -12.96 1.15
N ASP A 185 -16.01 -13.91 1.58
CA ASP A 185 -16.28 -15.34 1.40
C ASP A 185 -17.57 -15.79 2.12
N TYR A 186 -17.81 -15.27 3.33
CA TYR A 186 -19.07 -15.51 4.06
C TYR A 186 -20.23 -14.75 3.44
N ALA A 187 -20.04 -13.48 3.07
CA ALA A 187 -21.09 -12.66 2.47
C ALA A 187 -21.65 -13.30 1.17
N TYR A 188 -20.76 -13.79 0.29
CA TYR A 188 -21.15 -14.43 -0.96
C TYR A 188 -21.75 -15.83 -0.81
N THR A 189 -21.64 -16.44 0.37
CA THR A 189 -22.19 -17.78 0.65
C THR A 189 -23.43 -17.72 1.54
N LEU A 190 -23.84 -16.52 1.95
CA LEU A 190 -25.04 -16.30 2.76
C LEU A 190 -26.28 -16.85 2.04
N GLY A 191 -27.05 -17.69 2.74
CA GLY A 191 -28.25 -18.32 2.19
C GLY A 191 -27.99 -19.48 1.22
N SER A 192 -26.72 -19.85 0.98
CA SER A 192 -26.36 -21.04 0.21
C SER A 192 -26.35 -22.32 1.05
N THR A 193 -26.18 -23.48 0.41
CA THR A 193 -25.99 -24.77 1.09
C THR A 193 -24.55 -25.03 1.51
N VAL A 194 -23.62 -24.10 1.22
CA VAL A 194 -22.21 -24.25 1.59
C VAL A 194 -22.06 -23.98 3.08
N SER A 195 -21.43 -24.93 3.80
CA SER A 195 -21.25 -24.78 5.24
C SER A 195 -20.21 -23.71 5.58
N GLU A 196 -20.45 -22.96 6.67
CA GLU A 196 -19.47 -22.01 7.22
C GLU A 196 -18.14 -22.67 7.57
N ASP A 197 -18.15 -23.94 8.00
CA ASP A 197 -16.93 -24.69 8.29
C ASP A 197 -16.09 -24.92 7.01
N THR A 198 -16.75 -25.21 5.89
CA THR A 198 -16.08 -25.31 4.58
C THR A 198 -15.42 -23.98 4.21
N ILE A 199 -16.15 -22.86 4.34
CA ILE A 199 -15.62 -21.53 4.05
C ILE A 199 -14.43 -21.19 4.95
N ARG A 200 -14.58 -21.40 6.26
CA ARG A 200 -13.50 -21.20 7.24
C ARG A 200 -12.24 -21.97 6.87
N LYS A 201 -12.35 -23.27 6.60
CA LYS A 201 -11.20 -24.13 6.28
C LYS A 201 -10.51 -23.71 4.99
N LEU A 202 -11.28 -23.43 3.94
CA LEU A 202 -10.72 -23.01 2.64
C LEU A 202 -10.07 -21.63 2.74
N ALA A 203 -10.71 -20.67 3.40
CA ALA A 203 -10.17 -19.33 3.62
C ALA A 203 -8.87 -19.38 4.45
N MET A 204 -8.87 -20.10 5.57
CA MET A 204 -7.67 -20.27 6.40
C MET A 204 -6.52 -20.91 5.63
N SER A 205 -6.80 -21.95 4.83
CA SER A 205 -5.79 -22.61 3.98
C SER A 205 -5.19 -21.63 2.97
N SER A 206 -6.04 -20.87 2.27
CA SER A 206 -5.60 -19.90 1.25
C SER A 206 -4.78 -18.76 1.85
N VAL A 207 -5.25 -18.17 2.96
CA VAL A 207 -4.53 -17.10 3.67
C VAL A 207 -3.19 -17.61 4.19
N SER A 208 -3.15 -18.79 4.79
CA SER A 208 -1.90 -19.39 5.28
C SER A 208 -0.91 -19.62 4.13
N GLY A 209 -1.37 -20.12 2.99
CA GLY A 209 -0.53 -20.30 1.79
C GLY A 209 -0.01 -18.98 1.23
N ALA A 210 -0.84 -17.94 1.18
CA ALA A 210 -0.43 -16.61 0.73
C ALA A 210 0.64 -16.00 1.65
N LEU A 211 0.43 -16.05 2.97
CA LEU A 211 1.41 -15.58 3.97
C LEU A 211 2.72 -16.37 3.89
N GLN A 212 2.63 -17.70 3.78
CA GLN A 212 3.80 -18.56 3.60
C GLN A 212 4.58 -18.19 2.34
N SER A 213 3.91 -17.92 1.22
CA SER A 213 4.56 -17.49 -0.02
C SER A 213 5.34 -16.17 0.16
N LEU A 214 4.83 -15.23 0.95
CA LEU A 214 5.54 -13.98 1.27
C LEU A 214 6.77 -14.26 2.15
N LEU A 215 6.63 -15.09 3.19
CA LEU A 215 7.72 -15.47 4.09
C LEU A 215 8.85 -16.20 3.34
N GLU A 216 8.52 -17.15 2.48
CA GLU A 216 9.49 -17.90 1.64
C GLU A 216 10.25 -17.00 0.66
N LYS A 217 9.66 -15.86 0.27
CA LYS A 217 10.31 -14.84 -0.57
C LYS A 217 11.24 -13.93 0.22
N GLY A 218 11.24 -14.00 1.56
CA GLY A 218 12.09 -13.22 2.44
C GLY A 218 11.37 -12.07 3.16
N ALA A 219 10.04 -12.03 3.17
CA ALA A 219 9.31 -11.03 3.96
C ALA A 219 9.66 -11.17 5.46
N LYS A 220 10.16 -10.09 6.07
CA LYS A 220 10.55 -10.06 7.49
C LYS A 220 9.54 -9.35 8.39
N TYR A 221 8.84 -8.35 7.84
CA TYR A 221 7.89 -7.53 8.59
C TYR A 221 6.51 -7.66 7.95
N LEU A 222 5.59 -8.28 8.68
CA LEU A 222 4.27 -8.62 8.18
C LEU A 222 3.23 -8.21 9.23
N VAL A 223 2.31 -7.33 8.84
CA VAL A 223 1.11 -7.02 9.62
C VAL A 223 -0.05 -7.78 8.99
N VAL A 224 -0.77 -8.54 9.80
CA VAL A 224 -1.95 -9.30 9.36
C VAL A 224 -3.17 -8.80 10.11
N GLN A 225 -4.12 -8.22 9.38
CA GLN A 225 -5.43 -7.88 9.92
C GLN A 225 -6.30 -9.15 9.94
N VAL A 226 -6.76 -9.52 11.13
CA VAL A 226 -7.59 -10.70 11.33
C VAL A 226 -9.05 -10.31 11.57
N ILE A 227 -9.96 -11.08 10.99
CA ILE A 227 -11.37 -11.01 11.34
C ILE A 227 -11.58 -11.88 12.58
N THR A 228 -12.25 -11.33 13.60
CA THR A 228 -12.74 -12.14 14.72
C THR A 228 -14.26 -12.26 14.61
N ASN A 229 -14.76 -13.40 14.14
CA ASN A 229 -16.21 -13.67 14.03
C ASN A 229 -16.89 -13.90 15.40
N ARG A 230 -16.42 -13.27 16.49
CA ARG A 230 -17.03 -13.41 17.83
C ARG A 230 -18.16 -12.42 18.13
N CYS A 231 -18.75 -11.78 17.11
CA CYS A 231 -19.84 -10.82 17.31
C CYS A 231 -21.21 -11.29 16.80
N LEU A 232 -21.40 -12.59 16.56
CA LEU A 232 -22.72 -13.17 16.31
C LEU A 232 -22.88 -14.41 17.20
N HIS A 233 -23.41 -14.17 18.40
CA HIS A 233 -23.97 -15.18 19.29
C HIS A 233 -25.48 -14.99 19.32
#